data_AF-A0A3D2YRN9-F1
#
_entry.id   AF-A0A3D2YRN9-F1
#
_cell.length_a   1.000
_cell.length_b   1.000
_cell.length_c   1.000
_cell.angle_alpha   90.00
_cell.angle_beta   90.00
_cell.angle_gamma   90.00
#
_symmetry.space_group_name_H-M   'P 1'
#
loop_
_entity.id
_entity.type
_entity.pdbx_description
1 polymer ?
#
loop_
_entity_poly.entity_id
_entity_poly.type
_entity_poly.pdbx_seq_one_letter_code
_entity_poly.pdbx_strand_id
1 'polypeptide(L)' 'MPGTWAILLAAGESSRMGQLKALLPWQGATLIEHQLHSLLNAGIDRVVVVLGHD' A
#
# COMPACT_ATOMS: atom_id res chain seq x y z
N MET A 1 -8.68 23.08 -8.61
CA MET A 1 -7.36 22.93 -7.98
C MET A 1 -6.76 21.63 -8.50
N PRO A 2 -5.45 21.55 -8.79
CA PRO A 2 -4.85 20.26 -9.16
C PRO A 2 -4.97 19.29 -7.97
N GLY A 3 -5.38 18.05 -8.22
CA GLY A 3 -5.50 17.03 -7.19
C GLY A 3 -4.12 16.51 -6.73
N THR A 4 -4.03 16.07 -5.49
CA THR A 4 -2.83 15.46 -4.89
C THR A 4 -2.81 13.96 -5.15
N TRP A 5 -1.71 13.47 -5.71
CA TRP A 5 -1.51 12.04 -5.99
C TRP A 5 -0.47 11.46 -5.03
N ALA A 6 -0.67 10.20 -4.63
CA ALA A 6 0.33 9.41 -3.93
C ALA A 6 0.73 8.17 -4.73
N ILE A 7 1.98 7.74 -4.58
CA ILE A 7 2.49 6.48 -5.10
C ILE A 7 2.81 5.57 -3.92
N LEU A 8 2.10 4.43 -3.82
CA LEU A 8 2.34 3.40 -2.82
C LEU A 8 3.17 2.27 -3.44
N LEU A 9 4.44 2.18 -3.04
CA LEU A 9 5.36 1.14 -3.54
C LEU A 9 5.18 -0.15 -2.74
N ALA A 10 4.57 -1.16 -3.37
CA ALA A 10 4.28 -2.47 -2.77
C ALA A 10 4.94 -3.65 -3.52
N ALA A 11 5.85 -3.37 -4.47
CA ALA A 11 6.51 -4.36 -5.33
C ALA A 11 7.72 -5.09 -4.69
N GLY A 12 7.81 -5.13 -3.37
CA GLY A 12 8.94 -5.78 -2.69
C GLY A 12 8.78 -7.31 -2.60
N GLU A 13 9.81 -8.06 -2.97
CA GLU A 13 9.84 -9.54 -2.99
C GLU A 13 9.51 -10.22 -1.65
N SER A 14 9.62 -9.49 -0.54
CA SER A 14 9.29 -10.02 0.80
C SER A 14 10.13 -11.26 1.20
N SER A 15 11.35 -11.38 0.67
CA SER A 15 12.25 -12.54 0.81
C SER A 15 12.55 -13.00 2.25
N ARG A 16 12.45 -12.10 3.23
CA ARG A 16 12.65 -12.42 4.66
C ARG A 16 11.39 -12.88 5.39
N MET A 17 10.21 -12.63 4.83
CA MET A 17 8.91 -12.87 5.51
C MET A 17 8.27 -14.22 5.13
N GLY A 18 8.78 -14.90 4.10
CA GLY A 18 8.23 -16.18 3.62
C GLY A 18 6.84 -16.09 2.97
N GLN A 19 6.27 -14.89 2.92
CA GLN A 19 4.98 -14.54 2.31
C GLN A 19 5.02 -13.06 1.90
N LEU A 20 4.11 -12.64 1.03
CA LEU A 20 4.01 -11.24 0.58
C LEU A 20 3.76 -10.31 1.76
N LYS A 21 4.74 -9.44 2.07
CA LYS A 21 4.69 -8.50 3.21
C LYS A 21 3.46 -7.60 3.12
N ALA A 22 3.09 -7.17 1.92
CA ALA A 22 1.93 -6.33 1.66
C ALA A 22 0.61 -6.95 2.19
N LEU A 23 0.50 -8.28 2.16
CA LEU A 23 -0.71 -9.02 2.56
C LEU A 23 -0.71 -9.48 4.02
N LEU A 24 0.34 -9.16 4.79
CA LEU A 24 0.39 -9.54 6.20
C LEU A 24 -0.75 -8.88 6.98
N PRO A 25 -1.41 -9.61 7.89
CA PRO A 25 -2.44 -9.03 8.75
C PRO A 25 -1.83 -7.99 9.70
N TRP A 26 -2.47 -6.83 9.78
CA TRP A 26 -2.09 -5.69 10.59
C TRP A 26 -3.33 -4.86 10.96
N GLN A 27 -3.59 -4.72 12.26
CA GLN A 27 -4.70 -3.91 12.80
C GLN A 27 -6.08 -4.23 12.17
N GLY A 28 -6.35 -5.51 11.90
CA GLY A 28 -7.64 -5.95 11.33
C GLY A 28 -7.77 -5.77 9.82
N ALA A 29 -6.71 -5.36 9.12
CA ALA A 29 -6.61 -5.29 7.66
C ALA A 29 -5.28 -5.90 7.20
N THR A 30 -4.98 -5.91 5.91
CA THR A 30 -3.62 -6.17 5.40
C THR A 30 -2.73 -4.93 5.57
N LEU A 31 -1.41 -5.10 5.58
CA LEU A 31 -0.47 -3.97 5.64
C LEU A 31 -0.69 -2.96 4.50
N ILE A 32 -0.99 -3.43 3.29
CA ILE A 32 -1.26 -2.56 2.13
C ILE A 32 -2.58 -1.80 2.28
N GLU A 33 -3.63 -2.42 2.81
CA GLU A 33 -4.90 -1.74 3.10
C GLU A 33 -4.72 -0.67 4.19
N HIS A 34 -3.95 -0.98 5.24
CA HIS A 34 -3.66 0.00 6.30
C HIS A 34 -2.95 1.25 5.75
N GLN A 35 -1.98 1.07 4.83
CA GLN A 35 -1.28 2.17 4.16
C GLN A 35 -2.20 2.95 3.22
N LEU A 36 -3.04 2.25 2.45
CA LEU A 36 -4.02 2.87 1.56
C LEU A 36 -5.01 3.74 2.34
N HIS A 37 -5.58 3.21 3.42
CA HIS A 37 -6.48 3.98 4.29
C HIS A 37 -5.80 5.19 4.91
N SER A 38 -4.53 5.07 5.31
CA SER A 38 -3.76 6.20 5.85
C SER A 38 -3.62 7.34 4.83
N LEU A 39 -3.33 7.01 3.56
CA LEU A 39 -3.23 7.99 2.47
C LEU A 39 -4.59 8.65 2.18
N LEU A 40 -5.65 7.86 2.08
CA LEU A 40 -6.99 8.37 1.82
C LEU A 40 -7.49 9.27 2.97
N ASN A 41 -7.26 8.87 4.23
CA ASN A 41 -7.60 9.66 5.41
C ASN A 41 -6.77 10.95 5.51
N ALA A 42 -5.58 11.00 4.90
CA ALA A 42 -4.76 12.21 4.80
C ALA A 42 -5.25 13.20 3.72
N GLY A 43 -6.33 12.89 2.99
CA GLY A 43 -6.89 13.76 1.96
C GLY A 43 -6.23 13.63 0.59
N ILE A 44 -5.54 12.51 0.30
CA ILE A 44 -5.01 12.23 -1.03
C ILE A 44 -6.17 11.92 -1.99
N ASP A 45 -6.22 12.62 -3.12
CA ASP A 45 -7.29 12.47 -4.11
C ASP A 45 -7.20 11.14 -4.86
N ARG A 46 -5.97 10.71 -5.20
CA ARG A 46 -5.71 9.46 -5.94
C ARG A 46 -4.44 8.76 -5.49
N VAL A 47 -4.51 7.44 -5.41
CA VAL A 47 -3.38 6.58 -5.05
C VAL A 47 -3.07 5.64 -6.22
N VAL A 48 -1.82 5.63 -6.66
CA VAL A 48 -1.28 4.61 -7.58
C VAL A 48 -0.52 3.60 -6.75
N VAL A 49 -0.94 2.34 -6.81
CA VAL A 49 -0.26 1.24 -6.15
C VAL A 49 0.65 0.55 -7.17
N VAL A 50 1.93 0.48 -6.87
CA VAL A 50 2.91 -0.24 -7.71
C VAL A 50 3.10 -1.63 -7.12
N LEU A 51 2.67 -2.64 -7.89
CA LEU A 51 2.76 -4.05 -7.53
C LEU A 51 4.00 -4.71 -8.15
N GLY A 52 4.36 -5.88 -7.62
CA GLY A 52 5.39 -6.75 -8.18
C GLY A 52 4.89 -7.48 -9.43
N HIS A 53 5.75 -8.33 -10.00
CA HIS A 53 5.41 -9.11 -11.19
C HIS A 53 4.76 -10.47 -10.88
N ASP A 54 4.69 -10.85 -9.60
CA ASP A 54 4.16 -12.12 -9.09
C ASP A 54 3.10 -11.89 -8.01
#